data_AF-R6C865-F1
#
_entry.id   AF-R6C865-F1
#
_cell.length_a   1.000
_cell.length_b   1.000
_cell.length_c   1.000
_cell.angle_alpha   90.00
_cell.angle_beta   90.00
_cell.angle_gamma   90.00
#
_symmetry.space_group_name_H-M   'P 1'
#
loop_
_entity.id
_entity.type
_entity.pdbx_description
1 polymer ?
#
loop_
_entity_poly.entity_id
_entity_poly.type
_entity_poly.pdbx_seq_one_letter_code
_entity_poly.pdbx_strand_id
1 'polypeptide(L)'
;MALMEQWRKTAYDETLGKPALQKLWNEYFMKERDIYAELLKNPDEVVTGTVKELAEKYGVDIMTMTGFLDGINDSLKEANPLDELEEDTVVNLGFDKELLYKNMVAAEADWLYNLEAWNDIFDEATRKALYKEQKASSTIHKAPKIYPNDPCPCGSGKKYKKCCGRNK
;
A
#
# COMPACT_ATOMS: atom_id res chain seq x y z
N MET A 1 -2.65 24.77 -8.72
CA MET A 1 -3.04 23.99 -7.53
C MET A 1 -2.30 22.69 -7.66
N ALA A 2 -1.57 22.26 -6.62
CA ALA A 2 -0.81 21.02 -6.67
C ALA A 2 -1.77 19.85 -6.96
N LEU A 3 -1.39 18.96 -7.88
CA LEU A 3 -2.25 17.87 -8.32
C LEU A 3 -2.65 16.96 -7.13
N MET A 4 -1.73 16.78 -6.17
CA MET A 4 -1.98 16.00 -4.96
C MET A 4 -3.06 16.60 -4.04
N GLU A 5 -3.17 17.93 -3.96
CA GLU A 5 -4.22 18.57 -3.18
C GLU A 5 -5.60 18.31 -3.81
N GLN A 6 -5.68 18.40 -5.14
CA GLN A 6 -6.91 18.11 -5.89
C GLN A 6 -7.31 16.64 -5.76
N TRP A 7 -6.34 15.72 -5.93
CA TRP A 7 -6.55 14.29 -5.78
C TRP A 7 -7.13 13.95 -4.41
N ARG A 8 -6.50 14.42 -3.32
CA ARG A 8 -6.97 14.17 -1.95
C ARG A 8 -8.38 14.69 -1.74
N LYS A 9 -8.72 15.86 -2.29
CA LYS A 9 -10.07 16.42 -2.19
C LYS A 9 -11.11 15.53 -2.88
N THR A 10 -10.79 14.96 -4.04
CA THR A 10 -11.71 14.08 -4.77
C THR A 10 -11.80 12.68 -4.15
N ALA A 11 -10.66 12.10 -3.74
CA ALA A 11 -10.59 10.75 -3.16
C ALA A 11 -11.33 10.64 -1.82
N TYR A 12 -11.32 11.73 -1.04
CA TYR A 12 -11.95 11.81 0.29
C TYR A 12 -13.14 12.80 0.34
N ASP A 13 -13.80 13.04 -0.80
CA ASP A 13 -14.96 13.94 -0.82
C ASP A 13 -16.14 13.34 -0.03
N GLU A 14 -16.27 13.76 1.24
CA GLU A 14 -17.34 13.34 2.13
C GLU A 14 -18.74 13.80 1.68
N THR A 15 -18.81 14.73 0.70
CA THR A 15 -20.08 15.19 0.13
C THR A 15 -20.63 14.22 -0.93
N LEU A 16 -19.79 13.36 -1.49
CA LEU A 16 -20.22 12.29 -2.39
C LEU A 16 -20.89 11.18 -1.58
N GLY A 17 -22.14 10.87 -1.91
CA GLY A 17 -22.83 9.71 -1.32
C GLY A 17 -22.05 8.41 -1.57
N LYS A 18 -22.10 7.48 -0.61
CA LYS A 18 -21.37 6.19 -0.66
C LYS A 18 -21.41 5.46 -2.02
N PRO A 19 -22.55 5.38 -2.76
CA PRO A 19 -22.59 4.69 -4.05
C PRO A 19 -21.77 5.38 -5.16
N ALA A 20 -21.73 6.72 -5.17
CA ALA A 20 -20.97 7.48 -6.16
C ALA A 20 -19.46 7.34 -5.91
N LEU A 21 -19.06 7.39 -4.64
CA LEU A 21 -17.67 7.20 -4.23
C LEU A 21 -17.20 5.77 -4.57
N GLN A 22 -18.02 4.76 -4.29
CA GLN A 22 -17.69 3.37 -4.65
C GLN A 22 -17.53 3.19 -6.17
N LYS A 23 -18.38 3.83 -6.98
CA LYS A 23 -18.26 3.79 -8.44
C LYS A 23 -16.94 4.42 -8.91
N LEU A 24 -16.59 5.58 -8.36
CA LEU A 24 -15.33 6.28 -8.65
C LEU A 24 -14.11 5.41 -8.34
N TRP A 25 -14.08 4.81 -7.14
CA TRP A 25 -12.99 3.91 -6.74
C TRP A 25 -12.91 2.65 -7.62
N ASN A 26 -14.04 2.05 -7.98
CA ASN A 26 -14.05 0.90 -8.89
C ASN A 26 -13.45 1.25 -10.26
N GLU A 27 -13.80 2.40 -10.82
CA GLU A 27 -13.24 2.87 -12.10
C GLU A 27 -11.74 3.16 -11.98
N TYR A 28 -11.32 3.79 -10.87
CA TYR A 28 -9.92 4.05 -10.58
C TYR A 28 -9.10 2.75 -10.45
N PHE A 29 -9.56 1.79 -9.64
CA PHE A 29 -8.85 0.52 -9.42
C PHE A 29 -8.68 -0.30 -10.69
N MET A 30 -9.64 -0.23 -11.63
CA MET A 30 -9.48 -0.89 -12.94
C MET A 30 -8.32 -0.27 -13.72
N LYS A 31 -8.25 1.06 -13.78
CA LYS A 31 -7.15 1.77 -14.46
C LYS A 31 -5.81 1.52 -13.78
N GLU A 32 -5.76 1.61 -12.45
CA GLU A 32 -4.56 1.32 -11.66
C GLU A 32 -4.05 -0.10 -11.90
N ARG A 33 -4.96 -1.09 -11.88
CA ARG A 33 -4.65 -2.48 -12.19
C ARG A 33 -4.01 -2.61 -13.57
N ASP A 34 -4.56 -1.95 -14.58
CA ASP A 34 -4.07 -2.04 -15.94
C ASP A 34 -2.68 -1.39 -16.10
N ILE A 35 -2.42 -0.27 -15.40
CA ILE A 35 -1.08 0.33 -15.33
C ILE A 35 -0.07 -0.65 -14.72
N TYR A 36 -0.39 -1.26 -13.57
CA TYR A 36 0.48 -2.26 -12.95
C TYR A 36 0.68 -3.49 -13.83
N ALA A 37 -0.36 -3.97 -14.49
CA ALA A 37 -0.26 -5.11 -15.40
C ALA A 37 0.71 -4.82 -16.57
N GLU A 38 0.80 -3.57 -17.04
CA GLU A 38 1.77 -3.16 -18.05
C GLU A 38 3.18 -3.04 -17.48
N LEU A 39 3.34 -2.37 -16.32
CA LEU A 39 4.63 -2.19 -15.66
C LEU A 39 5.29 -3.52 -15.27
N LEU A 40 4.50 -4.49 -14.80
CA LEU A 40 5.00 -5.79 -14.37
C LEU A 40 5.44 -6.68 -15.54
N LYS A 41 5.11 -6.34 -16.81
CA LYS A 41 5.66 -7.06 -17.98
C LYS A 41 7.16 -6.83 -18.15
N ASN A 42 7.64 -5.62 -17.83
CA ASN A 42 9.05 -5.23 -17.89
C ASN A 42 9.49 -4.61 -16.56
N PRO A 43 9.54 -5.40 -15.47
CA PRO A 43 9.67 -4.88 -14.11
C PRO A 43 11.08 -4.39 -13.77
N ASP A 44 12.05 -4.58 -14.68
CA ASP A 44 13.41 -4.03 -14.58
C ASP A 44 13.59 -2.73 -15.38
N GLU A 45 12.62 -2.36 -16.21
CA GLU A 45 12.64 -1.12 -16.97
C GLU A 45 12.18 0.05 -16.08
N VAL A 46 13.06 1.03 -15.91
CA VAL A 46 12.72 2.27 -15.20
C VAL A 46 11.99 3.19 -16.16
N VAL A 47 10.67 3.27 -16.01
CA VAL A 47 9.86 4.22 -16.77
C VAL A 47 9.94 5.60 -16.11
N THR A 48 10.33 6.61 -16.90
CA THR A 48 10.40 8.02 -16.48
C THR A 48 9.63 8.89 -17.45
N GLY A 49 9.06 9.99 -16.96
CA GLY A 49 8.38 10.98 -17.79
C GLY A 49 7.70 12.03 -16.92
N THR A 50 7.12 13.05 -17.55
CA THR A 50 6.25 13.98 -16.83
C THR A 50 4.94 13.30 -16.44
N VAL A 51 4.26 13.81 -15.40
CA VAL A 51 2.94 13.29 -14.99
C VAL A 51 1.98 13.22 -16.18
N LYS A 52 2.00 14.25 -17.03
CA LYS A 52 1.19 14.32 -18.24
C LYS A 52 1.57 13.26 -19.27
N GLU A 53 2.86 13.10 -19.58
CA GLU A 53 3.33 12.08 -20.52
C GLU A 53 2.98 10.67 -20.05
N LEU A 54 3.09 10.40 -18.75
CA LEU A 54 2.70 9.11 -18.19
C LEU A 54 1.18 8.90 -18.25
N ALA A 55 0.40 9.92 -17.93
CA ALA A 55 -1.07 9.85 -18.05
C ALA A 55 -1.48 9.51 -19.49
N GLU A 56 -0.89 10.18 -20.48
CA GLU A 56 -1.11 9.91 -21.90
C GLU A 56 -0.61 8.51 -22.31
N LYS A 57 0.58 8.09 -21.85
CA LYS A 57 1.18 6.78 -22.14
C LYS A 57 0.28 5.63 -21.70
N TYR A 58 -0.34 5.75 -20.52
CA TYR A 58 -1.23 4.72 -19.98
C TYR A 58 -2.72 4.96 -20.29
N GLY A 59 -3.05 6.00 -21.06
CA GLY A 59 -4.42 6.28 -21.47
C GLY A 59 -5.35 6.66 -20.31
N VAL A 60 -4.82 7.27 -19.26
CA VAL A 60 -5.57 7.71 -18.08
C VAL A 60 -5.58 9.23 -17.99
N ASP A 61 -6.54 9.78 -17.25
CA ASP A 61 -6.55 11.21 -16.93
C ASP A 61 -5.49 11.54 -15.86
N ILE A 62 -5.14 12.83 -15.79
CA ILE A 62 -4.09 13.34 -14.89
C ILE A 62 -4.38 13.02 -13.43
N MET A 63 -5.65 13.05 -13.00
CA MET A 63 -6.04 12.73 -11.63
C MET A 63 -5.86 11.25 -11.31
N THR A 64 -6.24 10.35 -12.22
CA THR A 64 -5.93 8.93 -12.07
C THR A 64 -4.43 8.69 -11.99
N MET A 65 -3.62 9.33 -12.83
CA MET A 65 -2.16 9.21 -12.76
C MET A 65 -1.59 9.75 -11.45
N THR A 66 -2.15 10.84 -10.93
CA THR A 66 -1.75 11.44 -9.65
C THR A 66 -2.03 10.47 -8.49
N GLY A 67 -3.21 9.85 -8.46
CA GLY A 67 -3.53 8.82 -7.47
C GLY A 67 -2.63 7.60 -7.57
N PHE A 68 -2.32 7.17 -8.80
CA PHE A 68 -1.39 6.09 -9.03
C PHE A 68 0.02 6.40 -8.49
N LEU A 69 0.51 7.62 -8.75
CA LEU A 69 1.79 8.10 -8.25
C LEU A 69 1.84 8.13 -6.72
N ASP A 70 0.77 8.58 -6.05
CA ASP A 70 0.64 8.54 -4.60
C ASP A 70 0.77 7.11 -4.06
N GLY A 71 0.05 6.15 -4.66
CA GLY A 71 0.06 4.75 -4.22
C GLY A 71 1.38 4.02 -4.48
N ILE A 72 2.04 4.26 -5.63
CA ILE A 72 3.29 3.57 -5.96
C ILE A 72 4.51 4.14 -5.23
N ASN A 73 4.46 5.40 -4.77
CA ASN A 73 5.63 6.12 -4.27
C ASN A 73 6.35 5.41 -3.12
N ASP A 74 5.60 4.80 -2.21
CA ASP A 74 6.13 4.03 -1.07
C ASP A 74 6.90 2.76 -1.48
N SER A 75 6.81 2.38 -2.75
CA SER A 75 7.45 1.20 -3.34
C SER A 75 8.57 1.56 -4.32
N LEU A 76 8.82 2.85 -4.55
CA LEU A 76 9.86 3.31 -5.47
C LEU A 76 11.24 3.23 -4.83
N LYS A 77 12.25 2.94 -5.66
CA LYS A 77 13.66 3.01 -5.26
C LYS A 77 14.11 4.46 -5.02
N GLU A 78 13.54 5.38 -5.81
CA GLU A 78 13.73 6.82 -5.67
C GLU A 78 12.36 7.50 -5.59
N ALA A 79 12.05 8.12 -4.45
CA ALA A 79 10.75 8.75 -4.22
C ALA A 79 10.57 10.00 -5.10
N ASN A 80 9.35 10.19 -5.58
CA ASN A 80 8.95 11.37 -6.34
C ASN A 80 8.52 12.53 -5.41
N PRO A 81 8.64 13.79 -5.88
CA PRO A 81 8.20 14.96 -5.12
C PRO A 81 6.67 15.11 -5.18
N LEU A 82 5.94 14.32 -4.38
CA LEU A 82 4.47 14.32 -4.39
C LEU A 82 3.85 15.66 -3.95
N ASP A 83 4.44 16.35 -2.97
CA ASP A 83 3.83 17.57 -2.41
C ASP A 83 3.76 18.74 -3.42
N GLU A 84 4.69 18.78 -4.37
CA GLU A 84 4.82 19.84 -5.39
C GLU A 84 4.45 19.34 -6.79
N LEU A 85 3.64 18.27 -6.88
CA LEU A 85 3.34 17.62 -8.15
C LEU A 85 2.53 18.53 -9.10
N GLU A 86 3.11 18.82 -10.25
CA GLU A 86 2.48 19.50 -11.40
C GLU A 86 2.48 18.61 -12.65
N GLU A 87 1.74 19.00 -13.70
CA GLU A 87 1.57 18.16 -14.91
C GLU A 87 2.88 17.89 -15.65
N ASP A 88 3.81 18.85 -15.62
CA ASP A 88 5.13 18.82 -16.23
C ASP A 88 6.23 18.36 -15.27
N THR A 89 5.88 17.99 -14.03
CA THR A 89 6.83 17.43 -13.07
C THR A 89 7.33 16.07 -13.56
N VAL A 90 8.65 15.93 -13.70
CA VAL A 90 9.29 14.67 -14.09
C VAL A 90 9.29 13.72 -12.90
N VAL A 91 8.76 12.53 -13.12
CA VAL A 91 8.66 11.46 -12.12
C VAL A 91 9.24 10.15 -12.66
N ASN A 92 9.56 9.24 -11.75
CA ASN A 92 10.05 7.91 -12.06
C ASN A 92 9.12 6.84 -11.48
N LEU A 93 9.02 5.71 -12.18
CA LEU A 93 8.26 4.52 -11.77
C LEU A 93 9.19 3.34 -11.50
N GLY A 94 10.44 3.60 -11.10
CA GLY A 94 11.41 2.56 -10.78
C GLY A 94 11.11 1.93 -9.41
N PHE A 95 10.27 0.90 -9.38
CA PHE A 95 9.87 0.24 -8.13
C PHE A 95 10.80 -0.91 -7.71
N ASP A 96 10.79 -1.22 -6.42
CA ASP A 96 11.32 -2.47 -5.89
C ASP A 96 10.22 -3.53 -5.90
N LYS A 97 10.50 -4.68 -6.53
CA LYS A 97 9.50 -5.72 -6.81
C LYS A 97 8.96 -6.37 -5.53
N GLU A 98 9.84 -6.65 -4.56
CA GLU A 98 9.45 -7.28 -3.30
C GLU A 98 8.71 -6.27 -2.41
N LEU A 99 9.22 -5.04 -2.33
CA LEU A 99 8.60 -3.96 -1.57
C LEU A 99 7.21 -3.64 -2.13
N LEU A 100 7.06 -3.50 -3.45
CA LEU A 100 5.79 -3.27 -4.11
C LEU A 100 4.78 -4.37 -3.79
N TYR A 101 5.18 -5.64 -3.92
CA TYR A 101 4.32 -6.77 -3.60
C TYR A 101 3.87 -6.75 -2.13
N LYS A 102 4.81 -6.52 -1.19
CA LYS A 102 4.50 -6.41 0.24
C LYS A 102 3.57 -5.23 0.54
N ASN A 103 3.79 -4.07 -0.08
CA ASN A 103 2.94 -2.89 0.10
C ASN A 103 1.51 -3.13 -0.42
N MET A 104 1.34 -3.80 -1.57
CA MET A 104 0.03 -4.21 -2.06
C MET A 104 -0.69 -5.16 -1.08
N VAL A 105 0.04 -6.12 -0.48
CA VAL A 105 -0.52 -7.01 0.54
C VAL A 105 -0.89 -6.25 1.82
N ALA A 106 -0.09 -5.24 2.19
CA ALA A 106 -0.34 -4.36 3.34
C ALA A 106 -1.62 -3.54 3.17
N ALA A 107 -1.80 -2.98 1.96
CA ALA A 107 -2.98 -2.22 1.55
C ALA A 107 -4.22 -3.10 1.27
N GLU A 108 -4.08 -4.43 1.39
CA GLU A 108 -5.12 -5.41 1.08
C GLU A 108 -5.63 -5.30 -0.37
N ALA A 109 -4.78 -4.87 -1.29
CA ALA A 109 -5.09 -4.64 -2.70
C ALA A 109 -5.07 -5.95 -3.51
N ASP A 110 -6.06 -6.82 -3.31
CA ASP A 110 -6.14 -8.15 -3.92
C ASP A 110 -6.17 -8.13 -5.44
N TRP A 111 -6.68 -7.05 -6.04
CA TRP A 111 -6.67 -6.85 -7.49
C TRP A 111 -5.26 -6.60 -8.06
N LEU A 112 -4.27 -6.26 -7.22
CA LEU A 112 -2.90 -5.98 -7.63
C LEU A 112 -1.94 -7.14 -7.30
N TYR A 113 -1.95 -7.63 -6.07
CA TYR A 113 -1.00 -8.70 -5.67
C TYR A 113 -1.37 -10.09 -6.21
N ASN A 114 -2.56 -10.25 -6.80
CA ASN A 114 -2.97 -11.48 -7.51
C ASN A 114 -2.83 -11.38 -9.04
N LEU A 115 -2.23 -10.31 -9.57
CA LEU A 115 -1.99 -10.18 -11.01
C LEU A 115 -1.15 -11.34 -11.55
N GLU A 116 -1.54 -11.89 -12.69
CA GLU A 116 -0.81 -12.98 -13.35
C GLU A 116 0.61 -12.58 -13.75
N ALA A 117 0.85 -11.28 -14.01
CA ALA A 117 2.18 -10.75 -14.32
C ALA A 117 3.20 -11.03 -13.20
N TRP A 118 2.76 -11.23 -11.95
CA TRP A 118 3.66 -11.65 -10.87
C TRP A 118 4.23 -13.05 -11.06
N ASN A 119 3.58 -13.94 -11.83
CA ASN A 119 4.05 -15.30 -12.07
C ASN A 119 5.40 -15.32 -12.81
N ASP A 120 5.65 -14.31 -13.64
CA ASP A 120 6.90 -14.18 -14.41
C ASP A 120 8.04 -13.57 -13.57
N ILE A 121 7.69 -12.93 -12.44
CA ILE A 121 8.63 -12.25 -11.53
C ILE A 121 9.00 -13.14 -10.34
N PHE A 122 7.98 -13.74 -9.72
CA PHE A 122 8.10 -14.55 -8.53
C PHE A 122 7.35 -15.86 -8.71
N ASP A 123 8.00 -16.96 -8.36
CA ASP A 123 7.31 -18.24 -8.29
C ASP A 123 6.24 -18.24 -7.18
N GLU A 124 5.34 -19.23 -7.22
CA GLU A 124 4.26 -19.34 -6.24
C GLU A 124 4.78 -19.45 -4.80
N ALA A 125 5.90 -20.15 -4.60
CA ALA A 125 6.51 -20.33 -3.30
C ALA A 125 6.98 -18.99 -2.71
N THR A 126 7.64 -18.17 -3.53
CA THR A 126 8.15 -16.84 -3.16
C THR A 126 7.00 -15.90 -2.85
N ARG A 127 5.97 -15.82 -3.71
CA ARG A 127 4.79 -14.97 -3.44
C ARG A 127 4.09 -15.34 -2.15
N LYS A 128 3.92 -16.64 -1.88
CA LYS A 128 3.34 -17.14 -0.64
C LYS A 128 4.20 -16.81 0.58
N ALA A 129 5.53 -16.84 0.44
CA ALA A 129 6.45 -16.44 1.49
C ALA A 129 6.33 -14.93 1.78
N LEU A 130 6.40 -14.08 0.75
CA LEU A 130 6.25 -12.62 0.86
C LEU A 130 4.91 -12.22 1.48
N TYR A 131 3.81 -12.85 1.05
CA TYR A 131 2.48 -12.62 1.61
C TYR A 131 2.42 -12.93 3.11
N LYS A 132 2.95 -14.10 3.52
CA LYS A 132 2.97 -14.51 4.92
C LYS A 132 3.86 -13.60 5.77
N GLU A 133 5.02 -13.25 5.25
CA GLU A 133 5.96 -12.34 5.91
C GLU A 133 5.28 -11.00 6.19
N GLN A 134 4.59 -10.43 5.20
CA GLN A 134 3.91 -9.15 5.37
C GLN A 134 2.69 -9.22 6.30
N LYS A 135 1.90 -10.29 6.25
CA LYS A 135 0.80 -10.47 7.22
C LYS A 135 1.32 -10.72 8.63
N ALA A 136 2.47 -11.36 8.79
CA ALA A 136 3.11 -11.54 10.08
C ALA A 136 3.66 -10.21 10.64
N SER A 137 4.25 -9.35 9.80
CA SER A 137 4.82 -8.06 10.22
C SER A 137 3.76 -7.09 10.77
N SER A 138 2.54 -7.13 10.23
CA SER A 138 1.40 -6.31 10.69
C SER A 138 0.64 -6.91 11.88
N THR A 139 0.90 -8.17 12.25
CA THR A 139 0.21 -8.83 13.36
C THR A 139 0.79 -8.36 14.70
N ILE A 140 0.03 -7.50 15.41
CA ILE A 140 0.37 -7.11 16.78
C ILE A 140 0.18 -8.33 17.70
N HIS A 141 1.29 -8.94 18.11
CA HIS A 141 1.29 -9.98 19.14
C HIS A 141 0.89 -9.38 20.49
N LYS A 142 -0.39 -9.53 20.86
CA LYS A 142 -0.84 -9.22 22.22
C LYS A 142 -0.15 -10.17 23.18
N ALA A 143 0.59 -9.60 24.13
CA ALA A 143 1.11 -10.37 25.25
C ALA A 143 -0.04 -11.16 25.91
N PRO A 144 0.21 -12.39 26.40
CA PRO A 144 -0.82 -13.19 27.06
C PRO A 144 -1.45 -12.36 28.17
N LYS A 145 -2.79 -12.33 28.20
CA LYS A 145 -3.53 -11.64 29.26
C LYS A 145 -3.17 -12.27 30.59
N ILE A 146 -2.64 -11.46 31.52
CA ILE A 146 -2.33 -11.90 32.88
C ILE A 146 -3.60 -11.76 33.72
N TYR A 147 -4.12 -12.87 34.23
CA TYR A 147 -5.29 -12.88 35.09
C TYR A 147 -4.89 -12.67 36.56
N PRO A 148 -5.79 -12.15 37.42
CA PRO A 148 -5.48 -11.85 38.83
C PRO A 148 -4.86 -13.01 39.63
N ASN A 149 -5.19 -14.26 39.30
CA ASN A 149 -4.68 -15.43 40.01
C ASN A 149 -3.42 -16.06 39.40
N ASP A 150 -2.99 -15.61 38.22
CA ASP A 150 -1.84 -16.18 37.51
C ASP A 150 -0.53 -15.89 38.23
N PRO A 151 0.53 -16.70 38.02
CA PRO A 151 1.87 -16.38 38.48
C PRO A 151 2.29 -14.99 38.02
N CYS A 152 2.79 -14.17 38.95
CA CYS A 152 3.19 -12.81 38.64
C CYS A 152 4.46 -12.81 37.77
N PRO A 153 4.49 -12.08 36.63
CA PRO A 153 5.59 -12.12 35.67
C PRO A 153 6.91 -11.53 36.20
N CYS A 154 6.90 -10.85 37.35
CA CYS A 154 8.10 -10.31 37.99
C CYS A 154 8.97 -11.38 38.70
N GLY A 155 8.60 -12.67 38.61
CA GLY A 155 9.38 -13.76 39.20
C GLY A 155 9.23 -13.91 40.72
N SER A 156 8.31 -13.17 41.36
CA SER A 156 8.14 -13.19 42.83
C SER A 156 7.53 -14.48 43.40
N GLY A 157 7.09 -15.42 42.55
CA GLY A 157 6.36 -16.63 42.95
C GLY A 157 4.94 -16.38 43.48
N LYS A 158 4.47 -15.12 43.52
CA LYS A 158 3.14 -14.74 44.01
C LYS A 158 2.11 -14.68 42.88
N LYS A 159 0.81 -14.81 43.20
CA LYS A 159 -0.28 -14.51 42.26
C LYS A 159 -0.27 -13.02 41.86
N TYR A 160 -0.59 -12.68 40.62
CA TYR A 160 -0.52 -11.32 40.08
C TYR A 160 -1.25 -10.30 40.96
N LYS A 161 -2.49 -10.59 41.40
CA LYS A 161 -3.29 -9.73 42.30
C LYS A 161 -2.66 -9.48 43.67
N LYS A 162 -1.73 -10.34 44.09
CA LYS A 162 -1.01 -10.23 45.37
C LYS A 162 0.39 -9.59 45.20
N CYS A 163 0.77 -9.21 43.98
CA CYS A 163 2.06 -8.62 43.65
C CYS A 163 1.88 -7.42 42.71
N CYS A 164 2.31 -7.49 41.44
CA CYS A 164 2.25 -6.36 40.50
C CYS A 164 0.82 -5.84 40.23
N GLY A 165 -0.21 -6.65 40.47
CA GLY A 165 -1.62 -6.26 40.38
C GLY A 165 -2.27 -5.86 41.71
N ARG A 166 -1.50 -5.68 42.79
CA ARG A 166 -2.04 -5.35 44.13
C ARG A 166 -2.42 -3.87 44.29
N ASN A 167 -1.77 -2.99 43.53
CA ASN A 167 -1.97 -1.54 43.56
C ASN A 167 -2.36 -0.97 42.17
N LYS A 168 -2.83 -1.83 41.27
CA LYS A 168 -3.40 -1.45 39.98
C LYS A 168 -4.91 -1.47 40.06
#